data_AF-A0A0E3QFS4-F1
#
_entry.id   AF-A0A0E3QFS4-F1
#
_cell.length_a   1.000
_cell.length_b   1.000
_cell.length_c   1.000
_cell.angle_alpha   90.00
_cell.angle_beta   90.00
_cell.angle_gamma   90.00
#
_symmetry.space_group_name_H-M   'P 1'
#
loop_
_entity.id
_entity.type
_entity.pdbx_description
1 polymer ?
#
loop_
_entity_poly.entity_id
_entity_poly.type
_entity_poly.pdbx_seq_one_letter_code
_entity_poly.pdbx_strand_id
1 'polypeptide(L)' 'MKKKLQGYGIHVPEGYRGELSGKGITANFEWDGQSNLTITITEKPFIVSCEIAAQKIKSFIRACHGS' A
#
# COMPACT_ATOMS: atom_id res chain seq x y z
N MET A 1 1.23 4.80 -8.94
CA MET A 1 1.12 4.09 -7.65
C MET A 1 1.50 2.60 -7.76
N LYS A 2 0.72 1.75 -8.46
CA LYS A 2 0.97 0.30 -8.55
C LYS A 2 2.39 -0.08 -8.96
N LYS A 3 2.91 0.51 -10.05
CA LYS A 3 4.29 0.29 -10.51
C LYS A 3 5.36 0.63 -9.46
N LYS A 4 5.13 1.66 -8.62
CA LYS A 4 6.06 2.02 -7.55
C LYS A 4 6.05 0.94 -6.46
N LEU A 5 4.88 0.47 -6.02
CA LEU A 5 4.77 -0.65 -5.07
C LEU A 5 5.45 -1.92 -5.60
N GLN A 6 5.21 -2.26 -6.86
CA GLN A 6 5.86 -3.39 -7.53
C GLN A 6 7.39 -3.23 -7.57
N GLY A 7 7.90 -2.03 -7.87
CA GLY A 7 9.33 -1.73 -7.78
C GLY A 7 9.92 -1.86 -6.37
N TYR A 8 9.11 -1.73 -5.32
CA TYR A 8 9.51 -2.01 -3.94
C TYR A 8 9.42 -3.50 -3.55
N GLY A 9 9.04 -4.38 -4.47
CA GLY A 9 8.88 -5.82 -4.23
C GLY A 9 7.55 -6.19 -3.58
N ILE A 10 6.53 -5.33 -3.69
CA ILE A 10 5.16 -5.62 -3.25
C ILE A 10 4.35 -6.08 -4.46
N HIS A 11 3.77 -7.26 -4.36
CA HIS A 11 2.84 -7.71 -5.40
C HIS A 11 1.56 -6.86 -5.35
N VAL A 12 1.09 -6.42 -6.52
CA VAL A 12 -0.16 -5.67 -6.66
C VAL A 12 -0.96 -6.28 -7.81
N PRO A 13 -2.15 -6.86 -7.55
CA PRO A 13 -2.99 -7.40 -8.59
C PRO A 13 -3.63 -6.30 -9.45
N GLU A 14 -4.11 -6.72 -10.62
CA GLU A 14 -4.87 -5.85 -11.52
C GLU A 14 -6.25 -5.49 -10.94
N GLY A 15 -6.90 -4.48 -11.52
CA GLY A 15 -8.23 -4.03 -11.08
C GLY A 15 -8.23 -3.04 -9.91
N TYR A 16 -9.41 -2.81 -9.35
CA TYR A 16 -9.65 -1.78 -8.32
C TYR A 16 -9.54 -2.29 -6.88
N ARG A 17 -9.41 -3.60 -6.69
CA ARG A 17 -9.31 -4.22 -5.38
C ARG A 17 -8.44 -5.46 -5.42
N GLY A 18 -7.87 -5.82 -4.28
CA GLY A 18 -7.15 -7.08 -4.13
C GLY A 18 -6.16 -7.06 -2.98
N GLU A 19 -5.43 -8.15 -2.85
CA GLU A 19 -4.41 -8.31 -1.81
C GLU A 19 -3.05 -7.80 -2.29
N LEU A 20 -2.42 -6.96 -1.47
CA LEU A 20 -1.04 -6.56 -1.51
C LEU A 20 -0.25 -7.47 -0.57
N SER A 21 0.81 -8.08 -1.06
CA SER A 21 1.68 -8.91 -0.21
C SER A 21 3.14 -8.73 -0.58
N GLY A 22 4.01 -8.76 0.43
CA GLY A 22 5.45 -8.66 0.26
C GLY A 22 6.15 -8.12 1.50
N LYS A 23 7.42 -8.52 1.69
CA LYS A 23 8.28 -8.04 2.79
C LYS A 23 7.65 -8.21 4.19
N GLY A 24 6.87 -9.27 4.38
CA GLY A 24 6.20 -9.58 5.66
C GLY A 24 4.99 -8.71 5.97
N ILE A 25 4.46 -7.99 4.98
CA ILE A 25 3.22 -7.21 5.08
C ILE A 25 2.19 -7.83 4.14
N THR A 26 0.97 -7.99 4.64
CA THR A 26 -0.22 -8.32 3.85
C THR A 26 -1.28 -7.25 4.09
N ALA A 27 -1.90 -6.77 3.03
CA ALA A 27 -2.94 -5.76 3.11
C ALA A 27 -3.94 -5.90 1.97
N ASN A 28 -5.20 -5.59 2.21
CA ASN A 28 -6.19 -5.43 1.14
C ASN A 28 -6.22 -3.98 0.69
N PHE A 29 -6.25 -3.74 -0.62
CA PHE A 29 -6.53 -2.42 -1.17
C PHE A 29 -7.87 -2.40 -1.89
N GLU A 30 -8.52 -1.24 -1.84
CA GLU A 30 -9.72 -0.92 -2.61
C GLU A 30 -9.62 0.51 -3.10
N TRP A 31 -9.87 0.73 -4.39
CA TRP A 31 -9.89 2.01 -5.05
C TRP A 31 -11.27 2.23 -5.67
N ASP A 32 -11.90 3.36 -5.38
CA ASP A 32 -13.16 3.77 -6.02
C ASP A 32 -13.06 4.11 -7.52
N GLY A 33 -11.86 4.05 -8.11
CA GLY A 33 -11.60 4.42 -9.50
C GLY A 33 -11.51 5.92 -9.75
N GLN A 34 -11.62 6.75 -8.70
CA GLN A 34 -11.60 8.21 -8.81
C GLN A 34 -10.57 8.84 -7.86
N SER A 35 -10.82 8.81 -6.55
CA SER A 35 -10.08 9.61 -5.57
C SER A 35 -9.76 8.86 -4.28
N ASN A 36 -10.59 7.90 -3.88
CA ASN A 36 -10.46 7.24 -2.59
C ASN A 36 -9.76 5.89 -2.73
N LEU A 37 -8.61 5.80 -2.07
CA LEU A 37 -7.85 4.56 -1.90
C LEU A 37 -7.90 4.15 -0.42
N THR A 38 -8.53 3.02 -0.15
CA THR A 38 -8.52 2.38 1.16
C THR A 38 -7.50 1.25 1.17
N ILE A 39 -6.64 1.21 2.19
CA ILE A 39 -5.68 0.13 2.42
C ILE A 39 -5.89 -0.40 3.84
N THR A 40 -6.22 -1.68 3.94
CA THR A 40 -6.45 -2.39 5.20
C THR A 40 -5.31 -3.36 5.44
N ILE A 41 -4.42 -3.05 6.37
CA ILE A 41 -3.30 -3.93 6.74
C ILE A 41 -3.88 -5.11 7.55
N THR A 42 -3.74 -6.32 7.02
CA THR A 42 -4.21 -7.56 7.67
C THR A 42 -3.08 -8.22 8.45
N GLU A 43 -1.85 -8.12 7.95
CA GLU A 43 -0.67 -8.66 8.61
C GLU A 43 0.51 -7.68 8.54
N LYS A 44 1.25 -7.58 9.63
CA LYS A 44 2.48 -6.78 9.71
C LYS A 44 3.51 -7.45 10.63
N PRO A 45 4.81 -7.19 10.44
CA PRO A 45 5.82 -7.59 11.40
C PRO A 45 5.57 -6.92 12.75
N PHE A 46 5.84 -7.62 13.85
CA PHE A 46 5.64 -7.07 15.21
C PHE A 46 6.42 -5.76 15.44
N ILE A 47 7.62 -5.66 14.87
CA ILE A 47 8.50 -4.49 14.97
C ILE A 47 7.97 -3.22 14.28
N VAL A 48 6.97 -3.35 13.40
CA VAL A 48 6.37 -2.20 12.69
C VAL A 48 5.19 -1.68 13.50
N SER A 49 5.26 -0.48 14.06
CA SER A 49 4.10 0.14 14.71
C SER A 49 3.11 0.69 13.67
N CYS A 50 1.84 0.85 14.07
CA CYS A 50 0.84 1.49 13.21
C CYS A 50 1.23 2.93 12.84
N GLU A 51 1.92 3.64 13.73
CA GLU A 51 2.42 5.00 13.46
C GLU A 51 3.51 5.00 12.37
N ILE A 52 4.47 4.08 12.45
CA ILE A 52 5.51 3.91 11.42
C ILE A 52 4.87 3.54 10.08
N ALA A 53 3.91 2.62 10.09
CA ALA A 53 3.17 2.24 8.89
C ALA A 53 2.45 3.46 8.28
N ALA A 54 1.73 4.23 9.09
CA ALA A 54 1.02 5.43 8.65
C ALA A 54 1.97 6.50 8.08
N GLN A 55 3.13 6.72 8.71
CA GLN A 55 4.15 7.65 8.20
C GLN A 55 4.70 7.21 6.85
N LYS A 56 5.03 5.93 6.69
CA LYS A 56 5.54 5.39 5.42
C LYS A 56 4.49 5.45 4.31
N ILE A 57 3.23 5.13 4.62
CA ILE A 57 2.11 5.25 3.67
C ILE A 57 1.94 6.72 3.24
N LYS A 58 1.91 7.67 4.18
CA LYS A 58 1.84 9.12 3.85
C LYS A 58 3.00 9.57 2.96
N SER A 59 4.21 9.11 3.27
CA SER A 59 5.40 9.41 2.45
C SER A 59 5.27 8.85 1.03
N PHE A 60 4.78 7.61 0.90
CA PHE A 60 4.53 6.98 -0.40
C PHE A 60 3.46 7.71 -1.22
N ILE A 61 2.34 8.11 -0.59
CA ILE A 61 1.28 8.89 -1.23
C ILE A 61 1.82 10.23 -1.73
N ARG A 62 2.60 10.95 -0.92
CA ARG A 62 3.27 12.19 -1.33
C ARG A 62 4.19 11.96 -2.54
N ALA A 63 4.95 10.87 -2.54
CA ALA A 63 5.79 10.49 -3.68
C ALA A 63 4.97 10.10 -4.92
N CYS A 64 3.69 9.72 -4.78
CA CYS A 64 2.79 9.47 -5.90
C CYS A 64 2.12 10.75 -6.43
N HIS A 65 2.00 11.81 -5.61
CA HIS A 65 1.47 13.13 -6.01
C HIS A 65 2.52 14.02 -6.71
N GLY A 66 3.73 13.52 -6.95
CA GLY A 66 4.78 14.23 -7.68
C GLY A 66 5.00 13.65 -9.09
N SER A 67 4.28 14.26 -10.04
CA SER A 67 4.43 14.33 -11.52
C SER A 67 3.08 14.19 -12.20
#